data_AF-A0A2V9ZS86-F1
#
_entry.id   AF-A0A2V9ZS86-F1
#
_cell.length_a   1.000
_cell.length_b   1.000
_cell.length_c   1.000
_cell.angle_alpha   90.00
_cell.angle_beta   90.00
_cell.angle_gamma   90.00
#
_symmetry.space_group_name_H-M   'P 1'
#
loop_
_entity.id
_entity.type
_entity.pdbx_description
1 polymer ?
#
loop_
_entity_poly.entity_id
_entity_poly.type
_entity_poly.pdbx_seq_one_letter_code
_entity_poly.pdbx_strand_id
1 'polypeptide(L)'
;MIKRLGDARYEPRYVKKLGQADGNGLKIIDWAPDSSKILLHQYEWVYETDSHNYDQPVLYDIPSARGVELDMDLLLRKFFGRQCRLQTIGLGFTAKNEPVIRRQLQPWDEWAMGNDVCTRKNLSWMIDLASNELRLVPHGYRPQHYGRKEPK
;
A
#
# COMPACT_ATOMS: atom_id res chain seq x y z
N MET A 1 9.61 -5.67 -12.34
CA MET A 1 9.43 -4.71 -13.44
C MET A 1 8.31 -3.80 -12.99
N ILE A 2 8.60 -2.52 -12.71
CA ILE A 2 7.58 -1.56 -12.31
C ILE A 2 6.68 -1.37 -13.52
N LYS A 3 5.44 -1.87 -13.44
CA LYS A 3 4.47 -1.66 -14.50
C LYS A 3 4.09 -0.18 -14.42
N ARG A 4 4.64 0.61 -15.33
CA ARG A 4 4.17 1.98 -15.56
C ARG A 4 2.74 1.81 -16.05
N LEU A 5 1.76 2.10 -15.19
CA LEU A 5 0.43 2.39 -15.68
C LEU A 5 0.63 3.50 -16.73
N GLY A 6 0.09 3.29 -17.93
CA GLY A 6 0.26 4.20 -19.06
C GLY A 6 -0.22 5.62 -18.73
N ASP A 7 -0.40 6.47 -19.73
CA ASP A 7 -0.85 7.87 -19.58
C ASP A 7 -2.26 8.05 -18.97
N ALA A 8 -2.77 7.08 -18.22
CA ALA A 8 -3.68 7.30 -17.11
C ALA A 8 -2.99 8.24 -16.11
N ARG A 9 -3.11 9.54 -16.39
CA ARG A 9 -3.04 10.55 -15.34
C ARG A 9 -3.96 10.04 -14.23
N TYR A 10 -3.39 9.66 -13.09
CA TYR A 10 -4.14 9.66 -11.86
C TYR A 10 -4.42 11.13 -11.57
N GLU A 11 -5.36 11.71 -12.32
CA GLU A 11 -6.04 12.91 -11.87
C GLU A 11 -6.83 12.41 -10.66
N PRO A 12 -6.51 12.85 -9.42
CA PRO A 12 -7.32 12.50 -8.27
C PRO A 12 -8.72 13.03 -8.54
N ARG A 13 -9.60 12.17 -9.07
CA ARG A 13 -10.93 12.60 -9.53
C ARG A 13 -11.79 13.10 -8.38
N TYR A 14 -11.47 12.73 -7.14
CA TYR A 14 -12.11 13.24 -5.93
C TYR A 14 -11.19 13.08 -4.71
N VAL A 15 -10.88 14.19 -4.03
CA VAL A 15 -10.38 14.17 -2.64
C VAL A 15 -11.59 14.39 -1.73
N LYS A 16 -12.28 13.31 -1.34
CA LYS A 16 -13.42 13.41 -0.41
C LYS A 16 -12.90 13.45 1.02
N LYS A 17 -13.35 14.44 1.80
CA LYS A 17 -13.18 14.47 3.27
C LYS A 17 -14.00 13.31 3.85
N LEU A 18 -13.37 12.42 4.62
CA LEU A 18 -13.98 11.17 5.07
C LEU A 18 -15.21 11.41 5.96
N GLY A 19 -16.34 10.89 5.47
CA GLY A 19 -17.59 10.65 6.17
C GLY A 19 -18.40 9.69 5.30
N GLN A 20 -18.57 8.45 5.77
CA GLN A 20 -19.18 7.29 5.08
C GLN A 20 -18.38 6.67 3.92
N ALA A 21 -17.98 5.42 4.15
CA ALA A 21 -17.28 4.54 3.24
C ALA A 21 -18.27 3.68 2.46
N ASP A 22 -18.76 4.20 1.33
CA ASP A 22 -19.59 3.47 0.36
C ASP A 22 -19.18 3.87 -1.08
N GLY A 23 -17.89 3.78 -1.44
CA GLY A 23 -17.44 4.11 -2.81
C GLY A 23 -15.92 4.27 -2.99
N ASN A 24 -15.50 4.45 -4.23
CA ASN A 24 -14.10 4.58 -4.63
C ASN A 24 -13.43 5.82 -4.01
N GLY A 25 -12.17 5.69 -3.61
CA GLY A 25 -11.45 6.80 -2.99
C GLY A 25 -9.96 6.54 -2.74
N LEU A 26 -9.28 7.61 -2.37
CA LEU A 26 -7.87 7.63 -1.94
C LEU A 26 -7.78 8.24 -0.55
N LYS A 27 -7.01 7.59 0.32
CA LYS A 27 -6.66 8.11 1.65
C LYS A 27 -5.17 8.37 1.71
N ILE A 28 -4.77 9.59 2.06
CA ILE A 28 -3.36 9.91 2.33
C ILE A 28 -2.94 9.21 3.62
N ILE A 29 -1.85 8.43 3.54
CA ILE A 29 -1.23 7.77 4.68
C ILE A 29 -0.08 8.61 5.23
N ASP A 30 0.86 8.99 4.37
CA ASP A 30 2.05 9.76 4.79
C ASP A 30 2.74 10.41 3.59
N TRP A 31 3.69 11.30 3.91
CA TRP A 31 4.61 11.93 2.96
C TRP A 31 6.01 11.35 3.14
N ALA A 32 6.75 11.18 2.06
CA ALA A 32 8.15 10.83 2.14
C ALA A 32 8.95 11.96 2.81
N PRO A 33 10.01 11.68 3.57
CA PRO A 33 10.86 12.70 4.19
C PRO A 33 11.35 13.78 3.22
N ASP A 34 11.66 13.41 1.97
CA ASP A 34 12.10 14.34 0.93
C ASP A 34 10.95 15.02 0.15
N SER A 35 9.69 14.74 0.53
CA SER A 35 8.49 15.22 -0.16
C SER A 35 8.42 14.84 -1.65
N SER A 36 9.16 13.81 -2.09
CA SER A 36 9.10 13.34 -3.48
C SER A 36 7.92 12.41 -3.73
N LYS A 37 7.39 11.77 -2.67
CA LYS A 37 6.34 10.75 -2.77
C LYS A 37 5.29 10.92 -1.68
N ILE A 38 4.08 10.47 -2.00
CA ILE A 38 2.98 10.32 -1.04
C ILE A 38 2.60 8.84 -1.03
N LEU A 39 2.47 8.27 0.17
CA LEU A 39 1.88 6.95 0.35
C LEU A 39 0.38 7.13 0.52
N LEU A 40 -0.38 6.49 -0.35
CA LEU A 40 -1.84 6.52 -0.36
C LEU A 40 -2.38 5.11 -0.11
N HIS A 41 -3.61 5.04 0.36
CA HIS A 41 -4.40 3.83 0.39
C HIS A 41 -5.55 4.00 -0.60
N GLN A 42 -5.61 3.13 -1.61
CA GLN A 42 -6.66 3.13 -2.62
C GLN A 42 -7.73 2.13 -2.22
N TYR A 43 -8.98 2.58 -2.27
CA TYR A 43 -10.15 1.73 -2.22
C TYR A 43 -10.93 1.91 -3.52
N GLU A 44 -11.15 0.83 -4.25
CA GLU A 44 -11.94 0.81 -5.48
C GLU A 44 -12.81 -0.43 -5.51
N TRP A 45 -14.11 -0.20 -5.65
CA TRP A 45 -15.13 -1.22 -5.81
C TRP A 45 -15.68 -1.10 -7.24
N VAL A 46 -15.42 -2.12 -8.05
CA VAL A 46 -15.86 -2.12 -9.45
C VAL A 46 -17.25 -2.75 -9.53
N TYR A 47 -18.28 -1.88 -9.52
CA TYR A 47 -19.69 -2.28 -9.53
C TYR A 47 -20.03 -3.18 -10.73
N GLU A 48 -20.85 -4.21 -10.49
CA GLU A 48 -21.31 -5.20 -11.49
C GLU A 48 -20.21 -5.96 -12.24
N THR A 49 -19.05 -6.16 -11.60
CA THR A 49 -18.00 -7.03 -12.14
C THR A 49 -17.54 -8.05 -11.10
N ASP A 50 -17.17 -9.24 -11.56
CA ASP A 50 -16.43 -10.22 -10.77
C ASP A 50 -14.94 -9.84 -10.60
N SER A 51 -14.58 -8.60 -10.95
CA SER A 51 -13.21 -8.13 -10.84
C SER A 51 -12.84 -7.86 -9.37
N HIS A 52 -11.54 -7.86 -9.10
CA HIS A 52 -11.07 -7.68 -7.73
C HIS A 52 -11.24 -6.22 -7.28
N ASN A 53 -11.80 -6.05 -6.09
CA ASN A 53 -11.75 -4.78 -5.38
C ASN A 53 -10.27 -4.40 -5.16
N TYR A 54 -9.91 -3.16 -5.48
CA TYR A 54 -8.58 -2.64 -5.16
C TYR A 54 -8.64 -2.06 -3.75
N ASP A 55 -8.02 -2.74 -2.80
CA ASP A 55 -7.91 -2.29 -1.41
C ASP A 55 -6.45 -2.47 -0.96
N GLN A 56 -5.60 -1.54 -1.40
CA GLN A 56 -4.14 -1.69 -1.32
C GLN A 56 -3.39 -0.35 -1.22
N PRO A 57 -2.16 -0.35 -0.68
CA PRO A 57 -1.30 0.82 -0.70
C PRO A 57 -0.80 1.11 -2.12
N VAL A 58 -0.78 2.40 -2.48
CA VAL A 58 -0.23 2.92 -3.74
C VAL A 58 0.67 4.12 -3.47
N LEU A 59 1.63 4.36 -4.36
CA LEU A 59 2.50 5.53 -4.26
C LEU A 59 2.06 6.60 -5.26
N TYR A 60 2.23 7.86 -4.90
CA TYR A 60 2.14 8.97 -5.82
C TYR A 60 3.50 9.65 -5.89
N ASP A 61 4.09 9.71 -7.08
CA ASP A 61 5.34 10.41 -7.34
C ASP A 61 5.04 11.86 -7.72
N ILE A 62 5.47 12.78 -6.86
CA ILE A 62 5.18 14.21 -7.00
C ILE A 62 5.90 14.83 -8.20
N PRO A 63 7.21 14.60 -8.43
CA PRO A 63 7.91 15.19 -9.56
C PRO A 63 7.30 14.83 -10.92
N SER A 64 6.82 13.59 -11.07
CA SER A 64 6.19 13.13 -12.31
C SER A 64 4.66 13.25 -12.33
N ALA A 65 4.05 13.69 -11.23
CA ALA A 65 2.61 13.78 -11.02
C ALA A 65 1.84 12.48 -11.37
N ARG A 66 2.40 11.32 -11.00
CA ARG A 66 1.89 10.00 -11.41
C ARG A 66 1.69 9.05 -10.24
N GLY A 67 0.63 8.27 -10.32
CA GLY A 67 0.44 7.09 -9.48
C GLY A 67 1.40 5.97 -9.88
N VAL A 68 2.01 5.34 -8.89
CA VAL A 68 2.86 4.16 -9.02
C VAL A 68 2.19 3.04 -8.25
N GLU A 69 1.65 2.07 -8.99
CA GLU A 69 1.11 0.86 -8.41
C GLU A 69 2.24 -0.03 -7.90
N LEU A 70 2.09 -0.52 -6.67
CA LEU A 70 2.95 -1.52 -6.08
C LEU A 70 2.38 -2.88 -6.45
N ASP A 71 3.08 -3.63 -7.31
CA ASP A 71 2.68 -5.00 -7.67
C ASP A 71 2.89 -5.92 -6.47
N MET A 72 1.91 -5.92 -5.56
CA MET A 72 1.96 -6.63 -4.30
C MET A 72 2.03 -8.14 -4.49
N ASP A 73 1.36 -8.68 -5.51
CA ASP A 73 1.42 -10.10 -5.83
C ASP A 73 2.85 -10.51 -6.24
N LEU A 74 3.52 -9.71 -7.08
CA LEU A 74 4.92 -9.95 -7.44
C LEU A 74 5.86 -9.80 -6.24
N LEU A 75 5.68 -8.75 -5.44
CA LEU A 75 6.48 -8.47 -4.25
C LEU A 75 6.40 -9.61 -3.22
N LEU A 76 5.18 -10.07 -2.92
CA LEU A 76 4.93 -11.17 -2.01
C LEU A 76 5.44 -12.49 -2.59
N ARG A 77 5.25 -12.74 -3.89
CA ARG A 77 5.76 -13.95 -4.56
C ARG A 77 7.28 -14.04 -4.48
N LYS A 78 7.99 -12.93 -4.74
CA LYS A 78 9.44 -12.87 -4.59
C LYS A 78 9.87 -13.13 -3.15
N PHE A 79 9.20 -12.52 -2.17
CA PHE A 79 9.57 -12.62 -0.77
C PHE A 79 9.34 -14.02 -0.19
N PHE A 80 8.19 -14.64 -0.48
CA PHE A 80 7.83 -15.96 0.06
C PHE A 80 8.25 -17.13 -0.85
N GLY A 81 8.70 -16.87 -2.07
CA GLY A 81 9.02 -17.88 -3.08
C GLY A 81 7.78 -18.60 -3.67
N ARG A 82 6.57 -18.14 -3.34
CA ARG A 82 5.28 -18.73 -3.76
C ARG A 82 4.19 -17.66 -3.80
N GLN A 83 3.08 -17.93 -4.49
CA GLN A 83 1.97 -16.99 -4.52
C GLN A 83 1.30 -16.89 -3.13
N CYS A 84 1.36 -15.71 -2.53
CA CYS A 84 0.64 -15.35 -1.32
C CYS A 84 -0.30 -14.20 -1.67
N ARG A 85 -1.58 -14.32 -1.30
CA ARG A 85 -2.53 -13.22 -1.42
C ARG A 85 -2.83 -12.67 -0.05
N LEU A 86 -2.30 -11.48 0.24
CA LEU A 86 -2.42 -10.83 1.54
C LEU A 86 -2.94 -9.42 1.34
N GLN A 87 -3.90 -9.03 2.18
CA GLN A 87 -4.26 -7.62 2.26
C GLN A 87 -3.17 -6.86 3.02
N THR A 88 -2.84 -5.67 2.52
CA THR A 88 -1.80 -4.84 3.12
C THR A 88 -2.29 -3.42 3.30
N ILE A 89 -1.73 -2.75 4.31
CA ILE A 89 -1.97 -1.34 4.60
C ILE A 89 -0.63 -0.60 4.63
N GLY A 90 -0.66 0.66 4.20
CA GLY A 90 0.45 1.57 4.37
C GLY A 90 0.64 1.95 5.84
N LEU A 91 1.89 2.00 6.29
CA LEU A 91 2.27 2.53 7.60
C LEU A 91 2.91 3.92 7.50
N GLY A 92 3.65 4.21 6.43
CA GLY A 92 4.39 5.46 6.25
C GLY A 92 5.69 5.24 5.50
N PHE A 93 6.72 6.04 5.80
CA PHE A 93 8.03 5.93 5.18
C PHE A 93 9.16 5.66 6.19
N THR A 94 10.23 5.04 5.72
CA THR A 94 11.52 5.06 6.40
C THR A 94 12.18 6.43 6.24
N ALA A 95 13.20 6.74 7.05
CA ALA A 95 14.03 7.93 6.88
C ALA A 95 14.78 7.98 5.53
N LYS A 96 14.78 6.89 4.76
CA LYS A 96 15.38 6.78 3.42
C LYS A 96 14.35 6.85 2.28
N ASN A 97 13.13 7.33 2.56
CA ASN A 97 12.02 7.42 1.60
C ASN A 97 11.51 6.06 1.09
N GLU A 98 11.74 4.96 1.83
CA GLU A 98 11.19 3.65 1.48
C GLU A 98 9.79 3.51 2.09
N PRO A 99 8.77 3.10 1.32
CA PRO A 99 7.45 2.87 1.87
C PRO A 99 7.45 1.66 2.79
N VAL A 100 6.74 1.79 3.90
CA VAL A 100 6.54 0.69 4.86
C VAL A 100 5.08 0.29 4.84
N ILE A 101 4.86 -1.01 4.72
CA ILE A 101 3.55 -1.64 4.69
C ILE A 101 3.45 -2.71 5.77
N ARG A 102 2.22 -3.11 6.10
CA ARG A 102 1.94 -4.20 7.02
C ARG A 102 0.81 -5.06 6.49
N ARG A 103 0.84 -6.35 6.81
CA ARG A 103 -0.31 -7.22 6.63
C ARG A 103 -1.51 -6.70 7.43
N GLN A 104 -2.65 -6.56 6.78
CA GLN A 104 -3.93 -6.37 7.44
C GLN A 104 -4.59 -7.73 7.58
N LEU A 105 -4.89 -8.13 8.82
CA LEU A 105 -5.68 -9.33 9.07
C LEU A 105 -7.13 -9.05 8.71
N GLN A 106 -7.71 -9.94 7.91
CA GLN A 106 -9.13 -9.89 7.59
C GLN A 106 -9.91 -10.96 8.36
N PRO A 107 -11.20 -10.75 8.66
CA PRO A 107 -12.02 -11.74 9.37
C PRO A 107 -12.04 -13.11 8.68
N TRP A 108 -12.00 -13.15 7.34
CA TRP A 108 -11.95 -14.39 6.57
C TRP A 108 -10.56 -15.03 6.51
N ASP A 109 -9.49 -14.32 6.91
CA ASP A 109 -8.17 -14.93 7.05
C ASP A 109 -8.21 -16.00 8.15
N GLU A 110 -9.08 -15.87 9.15
CA GLU A 110 -9.17 -16.80 10.26
C GLU A 110 -9.55 -18.22 9.82
N TRP A 111 -10.38 -18.33 8.77
CA TRP A 111 -10.77 -19.61 8.17
C TRP A 111 -9.68 -20.21 7.28
N ALA A 112 -8.75 -19.38 6.79
CA ALA A 112 -7.60 -19.79 5.99
C ALA A 112 -6.34 -20.05 6.84
N MET A 113 -6.39 -19.91 8.18
CA MET A 113 -5.28 -20.13 9.10
C MET A 113 -4.91 -21.62 9.24
N GLY A 114 -4.44 -22.24 8.17
CA GLY A 114 -3.47 -23.33 8.24
C GLY A 114 -2.08 -22.80 8.62
N ASN A 115 -1.12 -23.70 8.88
CA ASN A 115 0.31 -23.43 9.14
C ASN A 115 1.06 -22.83 7.92
N ASP A 116 0.41 -21.98 7.15
CA ASP A 116 0.96 -21.32 5.98
C ASP A 116 1.95 -20.23 6.42
N VAL A 117 3.11 -20.20 5.77
CA VAL A 117 4.10 -19.13 5.93
C VAL A 117 3.52 -17.76 5.56
N CYS A 118 2.57 -17.69 4.63
CA CYS A 118 1.82 -16.48 4.27
C CYS A 118 0.93 -15.97 5.41
N THR A 119 0.44 -16.84 6.32
CA THR A 119 -0.53 -16.49 7.38
C THR A 119 0.11 -16.09 8.71
N ARG A 120 1.44 -15.96 8.76
CA ARG A 120 2.14 -15.42 9.94
C ARG A 120 1.59 -14.04 10.31
N LYS A 121 1.30 -13.85 11.60
CA LYS A 121 0.75 -12.61 12.15
C LYS A 121 1.83 -11.52 12.21
N ASN A 122 1.40 -10.27 12.12
CA ASN A 122 2.20 -9.07 12.41
C ASN A 122 3.46 -8.88 11.56
N LEU A 123 3.45 -9.31 10.30
CA LEU A 123 4.54 -9.01 9.37
C LEU A 123 4.39 -7.59 8.82
N SER A 124 5.49 -6.86 8.92
CA SER A 124 5.67 -5.54 8.31
C SER A 124 6.89 -5.59 7.41
N TRP A 125 6.82 -4.84 6.31
CA TRP A 125 7.86 -4.80 5.31
C TRP A 125 8.15 -3.36 4.91
N MET A 126 9.43 -3.07 4.67
CA MET A 126 9.82 -1.95 3.81
C MET A 126 9.89 -2.44 2.37
N ILE A 127 9.60 -1.55 1.42
CA ILE A 127 9.68 -1.82 -0.01
C ILE A 127 10.92 -1.12 -0.55
N ASP A 128 11.90 -1.89 -1.04
CA ASP A 128 13.00 -1.34 -1.82
C ASP A 128 12.48 -1.06 -3.23
N LEU A 129 12.28 0.22 -3.54
CA LEU A 129 11.74 0.66 -4.83
C LEU A 129 12.73 0.47 -5.99
N ALA A 130 14.04 0.40 -5.71
CA ALA A 130 15.05 0.21 -6.74
C ALA A 130 15.12 -1.26 -7.18
N SER A 131 15.10 -2.20 -6.22
CA SER A 131 15.11 -3.64 -6.52
C SER A 131 13.72 -4.26 -6.71
N ASN A 132 12.67 -3.55 -6.30
CA ASN A 132 11.28 -4.03 -6.26
C ASN A 132 11.19 -5.33 -5.45
N GLU A 133 11.58 -5.24 -4.18
CA GLU A 133 11.64 -6.33 -3.20
C GLU A 133 11.12 -5.88 -1.83
N LEU A 134 10.60 -6.84 -1.07
CA LEU A 134 10.23 -6.64 0.32
C LEU A 134 11.40 -6.98 1.22
N ARG A 135 11.62 -6.16 2.25
CA ARG A 135 12.51 -6.48 3.37
C ARG A 135 11.74 -6.37 4.67
N LEU A 136 11.93 -7.33 5.57
CA LEU A 136 11.29 -7.29 6.89
C LEU A 136 11.78 -6.06 7.66
N VAL A 137 10.85 -5.39 8.32
CA VAL A 137 11.17 -4.42 9.37
C VAL A 137 11.00 -5.08 10.74
N PRO A 138 11.69 -4.58 11.79
CA PRO A 138 11.52 -5.08 13.15
C PRO A 138 10.05 -5.07 13.59
N HIS A 139 9.65 -6.07 14.37
CA HIS A 139 8.31 -6.10 14.94
C HIS A 139 8.04 -4.83 15.76
N GLY A 140 6.87 -4.22 15.55
CA GLY A 140 6.51 -2.97 16.21
C GLY A 140 7.20 -1.72 15.64
N TYR A 141 7.84 -1.82 14.46
CA TYR A 141 8.35 -0.67 13.74
C TYR A 141 7.27 0.40 13.58
N ARG A 142 7.60 1.62 14.02
CA ARG A 142 6.76 2.81 13.84
C ARG A 142 7.48 3.75 12.88
N PRO A 143 6.95 3.95 11.66
CA PRO A 143 7.52 4.94 10.77
C PRO A 143 7.45 6.32 11.43
N GLN A 144 8.45 7.13 11.13
CA GLN A 144 8.36 8.55 11.43
C GLN A 144 7.38 9.16 10.44
N HIS A 145 6.39 9.87 10.95
CA HIS A 145 5.41 10.54 10.10
C HIS A 145 5.91 11.93 9.74
N TYR A 146 5.98 12.20 8.45
CA TYR A 146 6.48 13.48 7.92
C TYR A 146 5.34 14.36 7.40
N GLY A 147 4.13 13.80 7.25
CA GLY A 147 2.92 14.58 7.03
C GLY A 147 2.59 15.51 8.20
N ARG A 148 2.42 16.80 7.94
CA ARG A 148 1.89 17.75 8.93
C ARG A 148 0.37 17.56 9.02
N LYS A 149 -0.17 17.37 10.23
CA LYS A 149 -1.60 17.58 10.46
C LYS A 149 -1.86 19.07 10.41
N GLU A 150 -2.88 19.51 9.67
CA GLU A 150 -3.33 20.89 9.78
C GLU A 150 -3.69 21.18 11.25
N PRO A 151 -3.26 22.32 11.81
CA PRO A 151 -3.77 22.78 13.09
C PRO A 151 -5.29 22.94 12.97
N LYS A 152 -6.01 22.40 13.96
CA LYS A 152 -7.47 22.49 14.04
C LYS A 152 -7.94 23.92 14.21
#